data_AF-A0A1H3D5Z8-F1
#
_entry.id   AF-A0A1H3D5Z8-F1
#
_cell.length_a   1.000
_cell.length_b   1.000
_cell.length_c   1.000
_cell.angle_alpha   90.00
_cell.angle_beta   90.00
_cell.angle_gamma   90.00
#
_symmetry.space_group_name_H-M   'P 1'
#
loop_
_entity.id
_entity.type
_entity.pdbx_description
1 polymer ?
#
loop_
_entity_poly.entity_id
_entity_poly.type
_entity_poly.pdbx_seq_one_letter_code
_entity_poly.pdbx_strand_id
1 'polypeptide(L)'
;MGQLYSTTAVDYSETPPVGGQRDPVWADCTGTVYAALIRPENAVHSLEHGVRVDHLRPGDGHGRRRPGAHRLVAGRPGLMLSPYQGQGAAISLQAWDHQLRVRSAADPKLAQFAYLLAFNPDSTPEPGATCESPGFLLGPPPVD
;
A
#
# COMPACT_ATOMS: atom_id res chain seq x y z
N MET A 1 -10.99 -12.71 -17.37
CA MET A 1 -9.56 -12.45 -17.69
C MET A 1 -8.76 -12.84 -16.46
N GLY A 2 -7.71 -13.66 -16.63
CA GLY A 2 -6.95 -14.21 -15.51
C GLY A 2 -6.07 -13.16 -14.84
N GLN A 3 -5.85 -13.31 -13.54
CA GLN A 3 -4.90 -12.49 -12.79
C GLN A 3 -3.51 -12.62 -13.41
N LEU A 4 -2.92 -11.48 -13.81
CA LEU A 4 -1.58 -11.43 -14.36
C LEU A 4 -0.57 -11.29 -13.22
N TYR A 5 0.37 -12.23 -13.13
CA TYR A 5 1.45 -12.21 -12.14
C TYR A 5 2.82 -11.93 -12.79
N SER A 6 3.73 -11.29 -12.06
CA SER A 6 5.13 -11.05 -12.44
C SER A 6 6.04 -11.13 -11.23
N THR A 7 7.13 -11.90 -11.32
CA THR A 7 8.23 -11.86 -10.34
C THR A 7 9.36 -10.91 -10.75
N THR A 8 9.17 -10.14 -11.83
CA THR A 8 10.10 -9.13 -12.33
C THR A 8 9.45 -7.75 -12.29
N ALA A 9 10.24 -6.69 -12.45
CA ALA A 9 9.76 -5.31 -12.46
C ALA A 9 8.64 -5.10 -13.50
N VAL A 10 7.60 -4.38 -13.10
CA VAL A 10 6.46 -3.97 -13.91
C VAL A 10 6.47 -2.45 -14.05
N ASP A 11 6.26 -1.97 -15.29
CA ASP A 11 6.09 -0.54 -15.56
C ASP A 11 4.62 -0.15 -15.36
N TYR A 12 4.32 0.52 -14.26
CA TYR A 12 2.98 0.96 -13.89
C TYR A 12 2.71 2.39 -14.39
N SER A 13 1.48 2.65 -14.84
CA SER A 13 1.04 4.00 -15.23
C SER A 13 0.89 4.95 -14.04
N GLU A 14 0.52 4.44 -12.87
CA GLU A 14 0.30 5.23 -11.66
C GLU A 14 1.49 5.20 -10.70
N THR A 15 1.73 6.34 -10.04
CA THR A 15 2.79 6.49 -9.03
C THR A 15 2.22 7.08 -7.75
N PRO A 16 2.03 6.32 -6.65
CA PRO A 16 2.25 4.88 -6.51
C PRO A 16 1.22 4.03 -7.29
N PRO A 17 1.55 2.78 -7.66
CA PRO A 17 0.64 1.90 -8.38
C PRO A 17 -0.64 1.59 -7.61
N VAL A 18 -1.74 1.41 -8.34
CA VAL A 18 -3.08 1.14 -7.79
C VAL A 18 -3.65 -0.22 -8.20
N GLY A 19 -2.96 -1.00 -9.02
CA GLY A 19 -3.49 -2.24 -9.57
C GLY A 19 -2.62 -2.77 -10.71
N GLY A 20 -3.05 -3.85 -11.34
CA GLY A 20 -2.40 -4.42 -12.52
C GLY A 20 -1.60 -5.70 -12.24
N GLN A 21 -0.58 -5.97 -13.05
CA GLN A 21 0.28 -7.14 -12.89
C GLN A 21 1.06 -7.05 -11.57
N ARG A 22 1.21 -8.15 -10.84
CA ARG A 22 1.75 -8.13 -9.47
C ARG A 22 2.47 -9.41 -9.09
N ASP A 23 3.20 -9.41 -8.00
CA ASP A 23 3.95 -10.59 -7.57
C ASP A 23 2.98 -11.61 -6.94
N PRO A 24 3.17 -12.93 -7.11
CA PRO A 24 2.35 -13.91 -6.40
C PRO A 24 2.49 -13.85 -4.87
N VAL A 25 3.52 -13.19 -4.34
CA VAL A 25 3.68 -12.92 -2.91
C VAL A 25 3.15 -11.52 -2.59
N TRP A 26 2.20 -11.40 -1.67
CA TRP A 26 1.73 -10.11 -1.17
C TRP A 26 2.54 -9.63 0.04
N ALA A 27 2.60 -8.31 0.19
CA ALA A 27 3.06 -7.69 1.42
C ALA A 27 2.00 -7.81 2.53
N ASP A 28 2.45 -7.91 3.76
CA ASP A 28 1.54 -7.93 4.92
C ASP A 28 0.78 -6.60 5.07
N CYS A 29 -0.54 -6.69 5.14
CA CYS A 29 -1.42 -5.53 5.33
C CYS A 29 -2.26 -5.63 6.62
N THR A 30 -1.75 -6.29 7.65
CA THR A 30 -2.45 -6.46 8.94
C THR A 30 -2.36 -5.25 9.87
N GLY A 31 -2.11 -4.07 9.30
CA GLY A 31 -1.74 -2.86 10.03
C GLY A 31 -0.23 -2.64 10.12
N THR A 32 0.53 -3.25 9.21
CA THR A 32 1.99 -3.20 9.21
C THR A 32 2.51 -1.82 8.83
N VAL A 33 3.51 -1.35 9.58
CA VAL A 33 4.25 -0.12 9.31
C VAL A 33 5.66 -0.49 8.85
N TYR A 34 5.90 -0.36 7.55
CA TYR A 34 7.18 -0.67 6.93
C TYR A 34 8.18 0.48 7.12
N ALA A 35 9.40 0.11 7.52
CA ALA A 35 10.51 1.07 7.66
C ALA A 35 11.17 1.42 6.32
N ALA A 36 11.07 0.51 5.35
CA ALA A 36 11.64 0.64 4.01
C ALA A 36 10.53 0.59 2.94
N LEU A 37 10.87 1.03 1.74
CA LEU A 37 9.97 0.94 0.59
C LEU A 37 9.70 -0.54 0.30
N ILE A 38 8.43 -0.87 0.09
CA ILE A 38 8.00 -2.19 -0.38
C ILE A 38 8.16 -2.21 -1.90
N ARG A 39 8.64 -3.33 -2.44
CA ARG A 39 8.65 -3.58 -3.88
C ARG A 39 7.22 -3.40 -4.46
N PRO A 40 7.04 -2.62 -5.55
CA PRO A 40 5.72 -2.24 -6.05
C PRO A 40 4.77 -3.42 -6.31
N GLU A 41 5.27 -4.51 -6.89
CA GLU A 41 4.49 -5.67 -7.28
C GLU A 41 3.92 -6.42 -6.07
N ASN A 42 4.67 -6.52 -4.98
CA ASN A 42 4.17 -7.12 -3.73
C ASN A 42 3.14 -6.22 -3.05
N ALA A 43 3.38 -4.90 -3.12
CA ALA A 43 2.44 -3.93 -2.59
C ALA A 43 1.13 -3.90 -3.39
N VAL A 44 1.17 -4.03 -4.72
CA VAL A 44 -0.01 -4.10 -5.60
C VAL A 44 -0.84 -5.35 -5.32
N HIS A 45 -0.22 -6.51 -5.07
CA HIS A 45 -0.97 -7.70 -4.65
C HIS A 45 -1.77 -7.42 -3.37
N SER A 46 -1.17 -6.75 -2.40
CA SER A 46 -1.86 -6.41 -1.13
C SER A 46 -3.07 -5.48 -1.34
N LEU A 47 -3.10 -4.72 -2.44
CA LEU A 47 -4.27 -3.89 -2.80
C LEU A 47 -5.48 -4.73 -3.22
N GLU A 48 -5.30 -6.02 -3.51
CA GLU A 48 -6.42 -6.93 -3.75
C GLU A 48 -7.25 -7.20 -2.50
N HIS A 49 -6.79 -6.76 -1.33
CA HIS A 49 -7.47 -6.97 -0.06
C HIS A 49 -7.64 -5.68 0.74
N GLY A 50 -6.77 -4.69 0.54
CA GLY A 50 -6.65 -3.57 1.45
C GLY A 50 -6.19 -2.27 0.83
N VAL A 51 -5.81 -1.35 1.71
CA VAL A 51 -5.34 -0.02 1.38
C VAL A 51 -3.89 0.14 1.79
N ARG A 52 -3.04 0.50 0.83
CA ARG A 52 -1.70 1.03 1.13
C ARG A 52 -1.81 2.51 1.43
N VAL A 53 -1.21 2.94 2.53
CA VAL A 53 -0.95 4.33 2.85
C VAL A 53 0.53 4.60 2.62
N ASP A 54 0.85 5.55 1.77
CA ASP A 54 2.22 5.98 1.54
C ASP A 54 2.47 7.36 2.11
N HIS A 55 3.63 7.53 2.75
CA HIS A 55 4.12 8.83 3.16
C HIS A 55 5.35 9.22 2.36
N LEU A 56 5.42 10.49 1.98
CA LEU A 56 6.55 11.02 1.24
C LEU A 56 7.84 10.82 2.02
N ARG A 57 8.76 10.04 1.46
CA ARG A 57 10.14 9.90 1.93
C ARG A 57 10.97 11.07 1.39
N PRO A 58 11.49 11.96 2.24
CA PRO A 58 12.41 13.00 1.79
C PRO A 58 13.68 12.39 1.19
N GLY A 59 14.30 13.09 0.23
CA GLY A 59 15.50 12.63 -0.47
C GLY A 59 16.75 12.55 0.40
N ASP A 60 16.72 13.11 1.61
CA ASP A 60 17.81 13.08 2.61
C ASP A 60 17.89 11.75 3.39
N GLY A 61 17.03 10.78 3.06
CA GLY A 61 17.01 9.46 3.71
C GLY A 61 16.26 9.43 5.05
N HIS A 62 15.88 10.58 5.62
CA HIS A 62 15.13 10.67 6.86
C HIS A 62 13.63 10.70 6.55
N GLY A 63 13.00 9.52 6.54
CA GLY A 63 11.54 9.43 6.53
C GLY A 63 10.95 10.24 7.66
N ARG A 64 10.38 11.42 7.38
CA ARG A 64 9.66 12.19 8.39
C ARG A 64 8.46 11.36 8.81
N ARG A 65 8.54 10.76 10.00
CA ARG A 65 7.41 10.03 10.60
C ARG A 65 6.16 10.90 10.48
N ARG A 66 5.06 10.30 10.01
CA ARG A 66 3.74 10.93 9.92
C ARG A 66 2.84 10.30 10.98
N PRO A 67 2.77 10.85 12.21
CA PRO A 67 2.01 10.23 13.30
C PRO A 67 0.53 10.00 12.97
N GLY A 68 -0.07 10.84 12.12
CA GLY A 68 -1.45 10.63 11.63
C GLY A 68 -1.59 9.35 10.80
N ALA A 69 -0.73 9.16 9.78
CA ALA A 69 -0.73 7.96 8.96
C ALA A 69 -0.39 6.70 9.78
N HIS A 70 0.57 6.79 10.70
CA HIS A 70 0.88 5.69 11.61
C HIS A 70 -0.32 5.29 12.46
N ARG A 71 -1.03 6.25 13.07
CA ARG A 71 -2.23 5.97 13.88
C ARG A 71 -3.40 5.43 13.05
N LEU A 72 -3.48 5.80 11.77
CA LEU A 72 -4.48 5.27 10.86
C LEU A 72 -4.25 3.79 10.58
N VAL A 73 -2.98 3.36 10.46
CA VAL A 73 -2.63 2.01 9.99
C VAL A 73 -2.34 1.03 11.12
N ALA A 74 -1.57 1.44 12.14
CA ALA A 74 -0.97 0.51 13.09
C ALA A 74 -1.99 -0.44 13.73
N GLY A 75 -1.82 -1.74 13.50
CA GLY A 75 -2.66 -2.82 14.03
C GLY A 75 -4.08 -2.88 13.46
N ARG A 76 -4.35 -2.20 12.34
CA ARG A 76 -5.65 -2.25 11.66
C ARG A 76 -5.56 -3.16 10.43
N PRO A 77 -6.22 -4.34 10.44
CA PRO A 77 -6.25 -5.23 9.29
C PRO A 77 -6.74 -4.53 8.03
N GLY A 78 -6.18 -4.91 6.89
CA GLY A 78 -6.51 -4.34 5.58
C GLY A 78 -5.80 -3.02 5.30
N LEU A 79 -4.89 -2.57 6.18
CA LEU A 79 -4.11 -1.35 6.01
C LEU A 79 -2.62 -1.64 6.14
N MET A 80 -1.80 -0.94 5.35
CA MET A 80 -0.35 -0.89 5.56
C MET A 80 0.21 0.51 5.32
N LEU A 81 1.38 0.80 5.89
CA LEU A 81 2.08 2.08 5.75
C LEU A 81 3.48 1.84 5.19
N SER A 82 3.80 2.46 4.06
CA SER A 82 5.13 2.41 3.45
C SER A 82 5.68 3.83 3.21
N PRO A 83 7.00 4.05 3.27
CA PRO A 83 7.61 5.22 2.64
C PRO A 83 7.55 5.07 1.11
N TYR A 84 7.31 6.17 0.40
CA TYR A 84 7.34 6.19 -1.07
C TYR A 84 7.90 7.53 -1.59
N GLN A 85 8.67 7.49 -2.67
CA GLN A 85 9.28 8.67 -3.31
C GLN A 85 8.55 9.02 -4.62
N GLY A 86 8.49 10.30 -4.98
CA GLY A 86 7.86 10.72 -6.24
C GLY A 86 6.34 10.63 -6.28
N GLN A 87 5.66 10.33 -5.16
CA GLN A 87 4.19 10.22 -5.09
C GLN A 87 3.40 11.52 -5.32
N GLY A 88 4.09 12.67 -5.47
CA GLY A 88 3.47 13.98 -5.75
C GLY A 88 2.70 14.64 -4.60
N ALA A 89 2.56 13.98 -3.44
CA ALA A 89 1.84 14.49 -2.27
C ALA A 89 2.51 14.06 -0.95
N ALA A 90 2.15 14.69 0.17
CA ALA A 90 2.73 14.32 1.46
C ALA A 90 2.29 12.94 1.94
N ILE A 91 1.03 12.58 1.64
CA ILE A 91 0.44 11.26 1.86
C ILE A 91 -0.36 10.86 0.60
N SER A 92 -0.26 9.60 0.22
CA SER A 92 -1.03 8.99 -0.87
C SER A 92 -1.65 7.69 -0.36
N LEU A 93 -2.87 7.37 -0.78
CA LEU A 93 -3.54 6.12 -0.45
C LEU A 93 -3.88 5.43 -1.74
N GLN A 94 -3.68 4.12 -1.77
CA GLN A 94 -4.04 3.29 -2.90
C GLN A 94 -4.87 2.12 -2.41
N ALA A 95 -5.96 1.86 -3.13
CA ALA A 95 -6.67 0.60 -3.13
C ALA A 95 -6.77 0.17 -4.60
N TRP A 96 -7.25 -1.04 -4.86
CA TRP A 96 -7.40 -1.51 -6.24
C TRP A 96 -8.17 -0.49 -7.11
N ASP A 97 -7.53 0.01 -8.17
CA ASP A 97 -8.05 1.04 -9.10
C ASP A 97 -8.45 2.40 -8.47
N HIS A 98 -8.01 2.67 -7.23
CA HIS A 98 -8.34 3.89 -6.50
C HIS A 98 -7.10 4.57 -5.92
N GLN A 99 -7.00 5.90 -6.11
CA GLN A 99 -5.95 6.71 -5.51
C GLN A 99 -6.50 7.97 -4.84
N LEU A 100 -5.98 8.28 -3.65
CA LEU A 100 -6.21 9.55 -2.98
C LEU A 100 -4.88 10.18 -2.57
N ARG A 101 -4.61 11.40 -3.05
CA ARG A 101 -3.45 12.20 -2.64
C ARG A 101 -3.87 13.35 -1.75
N VAL A 102 -3.23 13.49 -0.59
CA VAL A 102 -3.48 14.58 0.36
C VAL A 102 -2.19 15.23 0.86
N ARG A 103 -2.30 16.49 1.29
CA ARG A 103 -1.16 17.25 1.83
C ARG A 103 -0.98 17.09 3.34
N SER A 104 -1.98 16.59 4.06
CA SER A 104 -1.99 16.53 5.52
C SER A 104 -2.39 15.15 6.05
N ALA A 105 -1.72 14.70 7.10
CA ALA A 105 -2.05 13.48 7.85
C ALA A 105 -3.31 13.60 8.72
N ALA A 106 -3.87 14.81 8.81
CA ALA A 106 -5.10 15.10 9.53
C ALA A 106 -6.29 15.29 8.58
N ASP A 107 -6.12 15.10 7.27
CA ASP A 107 -7.22 15.21 6.32
C ASP A 107 -8.26 14.10 6.61
N PRO A 108 -9.54 14.46 6.88
CA PRO A 108 -10.57 13.47 7.21
C PRO A 108 -10.83 12.47 6.08
N LYS A 109 -10.50 12.82 4.82
CA LYS A 109 -10.64 11.91 3.67
C LYS A 109 -9.77 10.67 3.79
N LEU A 110 -8.68 10.72 4.57
CA LEU A 110 -7.83 9.56 4.85
C LEU A 110 -8.62 8.42 5.48
N ALA A 111 -9.35 8.73 6.55
CA ALA A 111 -10.15 7.74 7.27
C ALA A 111 -11.34 7.27 6.43
N GLN A 112 -11.96 8.17 5.66
CA GLN A 112 -13.06 7.83 4.76
C GLN A 112 -12.61 6.86 3.65
N PHE A 113 -11.48 7.13 3.01
CA PHE A 113 -10.92 6.27 1.98
C PHE A 113 -10.59 4.87 2.53
N ALA A 114 -9.88 4.81 3.66
CA ALA A 114 -9.56 3.54 4.32
C ALA A 114 -10.82 2.75 4.71
N TYR A 115 -11.83 3.43 5.24
CA TYR A 115 -13.11 2.80 5.61
C TYR A 115 -13.88 2.25 4.40
N LEU A 116 -13.92 3.00 3.29
CA LEU A 116 -14.69 2.63 2.11
C LEU A 116 -14.04 1.52 1.28
N LEU A 117 -12.71 1.36 1.33
CA LEU A 117 -11.99 0.54 0.37
C LEU A 117 -11.22 -0.64 0.98
N ALA A 118 -10.91 -0.61 2.29
CA ALA A 118 -10.31 -1.78 2.93
C ALA A 118 -11.31 -2.93 2.98
N PHE A 119 -10.91 -4.10 2.45
CA PHE A 119 -11.76 -5.30 2.33
C PHE A 119 -13.12 -5.06 1.66
N ASN A 120 -13.23 -4.07 0.77
CA ASN A 120 -14.48 -3.80 0.08
C ASN A 120 -14.68 -4.82 -1.05
N PRO A 121 -15.68 -5.72 -0.95
CA PRO A 121 -15.88 -6.81 -1.91
C PRO A 121 -16.26 -6.34 -3.32
N ASP A 122 -16.72 -5.09 -3.47
CA ASP A 122 -17.09 -4.51 -4.76
C ASP A 122 -15.88 -3.95 -5.51
N SER A 123 -14.77 -3.66 -4.82
CA SER A 123 -13.55 -3.09 -5.40
C SER A 123 -12.33 -4.01 -5.33
N THR A 124 -12.35 -5.04 -4.48
CA THR A 124 -11.22 -5.98 -4.33
C THR A 124 -11.34 -7.17 -5.28
N PRO A 125 -10.29 -7.51 -6.07
CA PRO A 125 -10.26 -8.73 -6.88
C PRO A 125 -10.33 -10.04 -6.08
N GLU A 126 -9.89 -10.05 -4.82
CA GLU A 126 -9.88 -11.26 -3.98
C GLU A 126 -10.65 -11.02 -2.65
N PRO A 127 -11.99 -10.91 -2.72
CA PRO A 127 -12.81 -10.65 -1.54
C PRO A 127 -12.74 -11.81 -0.56
N GLY A 128 -12.39 -11.51 0.70
CA GLY A 128 -12.32 -12.50 1.79
C GLY A 128 -11.01 -13.27 1.89
N ALA A 129 -10.05 -13.04 0.99
CA ALA A 129 -8.70 -13.59 1.10
C ALA A 129 -7.91 -12.93 2.25
N THR A 130 -6.88 -13.64 2.72
CA THR A 130 -6.06 -13.15 3.83
C THR A 130 -5.13 -12.03 3.36
N CYS A 131 -4.94 -11.07 4.24
CA CYS A 131 -4.03 -9.94 4.10
C CYS A 131 -2.77 -10.14 4.98
N GLU A 132 -2.70 -11.26 5.69
CA GLU A 132 -1.56 -11.65 6.53
C GLU A 132 -0.47 -12.31 5.69
N SER A 133 0.78 -11.88 5.86
CA SER A 133 1.94 -12.45 5.16
C SER A 133 3.15 -12.51 6.11
N PRO A 134 3.20 -13.48 7.04
CA PRO A 134 4.26 -13.53 8.05
C PRO A 134 5.64 -13.75 7.45
N GLY A 135 5.72 -14.54 6.36
CA GLY A 135 6.96 -14.76 5.62
C GLY A 135 7.52 -13.48 5.01
N PHE A 136 6.65 -12.60 4.51
CA PHE A 136 7.07 -11.31 3.96
C PHE A 136 7.67 -10.40 5.03
N LEU A 137 7.12 -10.40 6.25
CA LEU A 137 7.66 -9.59 7.35
C LEU A 137 9.08 -10.02 7.76
N LEU A 138 9.40 -11.31 7.65
CA LEU A 138 10.72 -11.85 8.03
C LEU A 138 11.82 -11.51 7.02
N GLY A 139 11.45 -11.29 5.76
CA GLY A 139 12.41 -10.97 4.70
C GLY A 139 11.71 -10.42 3.46
N PRO A 140 11.32 -9.13 3.47
CA PRO A 140 10.79 -8.48 2.28
C PRO A 140 11.80 -8.59 1.14
N PRO A 141 11.36 -8.94 -0.09
CA PRO A 141 12.22 -8.86 -1.26
C PRO A 141 12.83 -7.46 -1.41
N PRO A 142 14.06 -7.35 -1.92
CA PRO A 142 14.66 -6.04 -2.20
C PRO A 142 13.82 -5.27 -3.22
N VAL A 143 13.94 -3.94 -3.20
CA VAL A 143 13.40 -3.10 -4.27
C VAL A 143 14.38 -3.18 -5.45
N ASP A 144 13.83 -3.39 -6.63
CA ASP A 144 14.56 -3.48 -7.92
C ASP A 144 15.21 -2.14 -8.32
#